data_AF-A0A8S9TT58-F1
#
_entry.id   AF-A0A8S9TT58-F1
#
_cell.length_a   1.000
_cell.length_b   1.000
_cell.length_c   1.000
_cell.angle_alpha   90.00
_cell.angle_beta   90.00
_cell.angle_gamma   90.00
#
_symmetry.space_group_name_H-M   'P 1'
#
loop_
_entity.id
_entity.type
_entity.pdbx_description
1 polymer ?
#
loop_
_entity_poly.entity_id
_entity_poly.type
_entity_poly.pdbx_seq_one_letter_code
_entity_poly.pdbx_strand_id
1 'polypeptide(L)'
;MVANTTMSKTMKKFWMDSDDSRWHSKHKGDFSTSDRLADHFVGKLRDVCRDEQSEVAIMIRFTRILKESLDSYESQSNLLLKLADTGRVVTLLHRYVDNALDTLDFLDPSEREEWHSQLLVEREERLQVFKEFALDNDQLVAALGDKNQQLEIVTLLRYCVEKYHDGITPFAGKNEKYRDKLTTGELDTISLVYDVAVQKAGLVSSDLPDWFVTSEHEWAWVSKAKLEDCKLGWDVKAREKDADDNVSDELNHPHLRKFYGASYVGKPFVIHESCFPPTFEKDVWRYMGNCALGLQYVHDRGLVYHDVSPTTLRCSYSERRGVLDGLGLVPRSRVGRFHVIGNKDNKDQTEDQESAESYDVLRFGIAVFFILLNGRNSNLPGETRDKKFDTWKHKTTSRLPDVQPGFITDEEWEMLQGLCAENPADRTKLEDVSFKMKLLDGDGSQRDVDKSHIVADISNYVIQSFNGTISDLLDELAEDHEEEFTPEDRSVFNRLQDVYSHMERAGELYGVLVEDFSLLAWDFFKKFDENMSNSSVSMQIASQSVAGQNYHYHHQIDHLVHDSPQLQGMDTVHHWQPT
;
A
#
# COMPACT_ATOMS: atom_id res chain seq x y z
N MET A 1 -49.19 23.82 -20.48
CA MET A 1 -48.11 24.53 -19.77
C MET A 1 -47.02 23.53 -19.50
N VAL A 2 -45.86 23.71 -20.14
CA VAL A 2 -44.69 22.84 -20.00
C VAL A 2 -44.13 23.09 -18.60
N ALA A 3 -44.14 22.06 -17.75
CA ALA A 3 -43.50 22.13 -16.44
C ALA A 3 -41.98 22.16 -16.65
N ASN A 4 -41.35 23.28 -16.27
CA ASN A 4 -39.90 23.37 -16.15
C ASN A 4 -39.48 22.53 -14.92
N THR A 5 -39.20 21.25 -15.14
CA THR A 5 -38.70 20.33 -14.13
C THR A 5 -37.25 20.69 -13.81
N THR A 6 -36.99 21.13 -12.58
CA THR A 6 -35.67 21.59 -12.17
C THR A 6 -34.84 20.41 -11.67
N MET A 7 -33.85 19.97 -12.46
CA MET A 7 -32.87 18.94 -12.04
C MET A 7 -32.18 19.31 -10.72
N SER A 8 -31.94 18.32 -9.86
CA SER A 8 -31.14 18.45 -8.62
C SER A 8 -29.74 19.03 -8.90
N LYS A 9 -29.16 19.77 -7.95
CA LYS A 9 -27.80 20.34 -8.07
C LYS A 9 -26.73 19.27 -8.34
N THR A 10 -26.89 18.06 -7.79
CA THR A 10 -25.99 16.92 -8.02
C THR A 10 -26.10 16.38 -9.45
N MET A 11 -27.33 16.32 -9.99
CA MET A 11 -27.58 15.94 -11.40
C MET A 11 -26.98 16.95 -12.36
N LYS A 12 -27.15 18.25 -12.10
CA LYS A 12 -26.57 19.30 -12.93
C LYS A 12 -25.06 19.14 -13.04
N LYS A 13 -24.33 18.93 -11.94
CA LYS A 13 -22.86 18.83 -12.00
C LYS A 13 -22.35 17.59 -12.75
N PHE A 14 -23.06 16.45 -12.65
CA PHE A 14 -22.61 15.20 -13.26
C PHE A 14 -22.88 15.15 -14.79
N TRP A 15 -24.02 15.66 -15.24
CA TRP A 15 -24.45 15.60 -16.64
C TRP A 15 -24.15 16.87 -17.47
N MET A 16 -23.30 17.77 -16.96
CA MET A 16 -22.80 18.98 -17.66
C MET A 16 -21.35 18.78 -18.10
N ASP A 17 -21.10 17.73 -18.89
CA ASP A 17 -19.83 17.54 -19.61
C ASP A 17 -19.63 18.58 -20.73
N SER A 18 -18.64 18.38 -21.61
CA SER A 18 -18.64 19.07 -22.89
C SER A 18 -19.92 18.77 -23.67
N ASP A 19 -20.36 19.76 -24.44
CA ASP A 19 -21.53 19.68 -25.30
C ASP A 19 -21.43 18.54 -26.35
N ASP A 20 -20.22 18.06 -26.64
CA ASP A 20 -19.97 16.99 -27.60
C ASP A 20 -19.87 15.59 -26.95
N SER A 21 -19.95 15.51 -25.61
CA SER A 21 -19.92 14.25 -24.87
C SER A 21 -21.27 13.53 -24.93
N ARG A 22 -21.27 12.21 -25.16
CA ARG A 22 -22.48 11.36 -25.10
C ARG A 22 -23.14 11.36 -23.71
N TRP A 23 -22.35 11.66 -22.69
CA TRP A 23 -22.75 11.78 -21.30
C TRP A 23 -23.40 13.14 -20.97
N HIS A 24 -23.52 14.07 -21.93
CA HIS A 24 -24.16 15.35 -21.68
C HIS A 24 -25.69 15.24 -21.61
N SER A 25 -26.30 15.85 -20.60
CA SER A 25 -27.76 15.85 -20.37
C SER A 25 -28.60 16.48 -21.49
N LYS A 26 -28.00 17.26 -22.38
CA LYS A 26 -28.72 17.89 -23.50
C LYS A 26 -29.20 16.88 -24.55
N HIS A 27 -28.49 15.76 -24.69
CA HIS A 27 -28.80 14.74 -25.69
C HIS A 27 -30.01 13.91 -25.25
N LYS A 28 -30.80 13.40 -26.19
CA LYS A 28 -31.95 12.50 -25.94
C LYS A 28 -31.83 11.29 -26.87
N GLY A 29 -32.14 10.10 -26.36
CA GLY A 29 -31.94 8.84 -27.10
C GLY A 29 -30.48 8.58 -27.46
N ASP A 30 -30.24 7.84 -28.53
CA ASP A 30 -28.90 7.39 -28.87
C ASP A 30 -28.06 8.58 -29.38
N PHE A 31 -26.86 8.76 -28.82
CA PHE A 31 -25.90 9.76 -29.28
C PHE A 31 -24.80 9.05 -30.05
N SER A 32 -24.72 9.29 -31.36
CA SER A 32 -23.73 8.62 -32.23
C SER A 32 -22.32 9.17 -31.98
N THR A 33 -21.48 8.39 -31.31
CA THR A 33 -20.04 8.60 -31.22
C THR A 33 -19.33 8.07 -32.47
N SER A 34 -18.06 8.42 -32.64
CA SER A 34 -17.22 7.89 -33.73
C SER A 34 -16.94 6.39 -33.59
N ASP A 35 -16.97 5.88 -32.37
CA ASP A 35 -16.67 4.48 -32.04
C ASP A 35 -17.93 3.62 -31.90
N ARG A 36 -19.12 4.24 -31.81
CA ARG A 36 -20.47 3.62 -31.79
C ARG A 36 -20.77 2.72 -30.59
N LEU A 37 -19.75 2.26 -29.87
CA LEU A 37 -19.87 1.27 -28.82
C LEU A 37 -20.52 1.81 -27.54
N ALA A 38 -21.63 1.21 -27.13
CA ALA A 38 -22.47 1.54 -25.97
C ALA A 38 -23.30 2.83 -26.11
N ASP A 39 -23.46 3.37 -27.31
CA ASP A 39 -24.21 4.62 -27.52
C ASP A 39 -25.68 4.47 -27.13
N HIS A 40 -26.29 3.33 -27.45
CA HIS A 40 -27.65 3.00 -27.04
C HIS A 40 -27.77 2.88 -25.52
N PHE A 41 -26.88 2.11 -24.90
CA PHE A 41 -26.91 1.88 -23.46
C PHE A 41 -26.77 3.19 -22.68
N VAL A 42 -25.82 4.04 -23.04
CA VAL A 42 -25.64 5.37 -22.42
C VAL A 42 -26.84 6.27 -22.69
N GLY A 43 -27.41 6.20 -23.90
CA GLY A 43 -28.65 6.89 -24.26
C GLY A 43 -29.81 6.55 -23.33
N LYS A 44 -30.05 5.25 -23.13
CA LYS A 44 -31.09 4.72 -22.24
C LYS A 44 -30.86 5.10 -20.79
N LEU A 45 -29.65 4.94 -20.26
CA LEU A 45 -29.32 5.34 -18.89
C LEU A 45 -29.63 6.82 -18.65
N ARG A 46 -29.24 7.68 -19.59
CA ARG A 46 -29.48 9.12 -19.50
C ARG A 46 -30.96 9.47 -19.55
N ASP A 47 -31.73 8.79 -20.40
CA ASP A 47 -33.17 9.02 -20.52
C ASP A 47 -33.93 8.55 -19.28
N VAL A 48 -33.58 7.39 -18.70
CA VAL A 48 -34.11 6.91 -17.41
C VAL A 48 -33.79 7.91 -16.28
N CYS A 49 -32.53 8.35 -16.20
CA CYS A 49 -32.10 9.34 -15.18
C CYS A 49 -32.74 10.72 -15.36
N ARG A 50 -33.38 11.01 -16.50
CA ARG A 50 -34.06 12.30 -16.74
C ARG A 50 -35.42 12.38 -16.06
N ASP A 51 -36.11 11.24 -15.97
CA ASP A 51 -37.53 11.18 -15.59
C ASP A 51 -37.75 10.75 -14.13
N GLU A 52 -36.75 10.18 -13.45
CA GLU A 52 -36.85 9.76 -12.05
C GLU A 52 -36.58 10.87 -11.02
N GLN A 53 -37.41 10.93 -9.97
CA GLN A 53 -37.27 11.89 -8.86
C GLN A 53 -36.83 11.23 -7.52
N SER A 54 -36.82 9.90 -7.38
CA SER A 54 -36.64 9.21 -6.07
C SER A 54 -35.45 8.24 -5.95
N GLU A 55 -35.09 7.46 -6.99
CA GLU A 55 -33.96 6.49 -6.99
C GLU A 55 -32.64 7.09 -7.55
N VAL A 56 -32.59 8.42 -7.60
CA VAL A 56 -31.61 9.22 -8.34
C VAL A 56 -30.17 9.06 -7.82
N ALA A 57 -29.97 8.67 -6.56
CA ALA A 57 -28.63 8.59 -5.98
C ALA A 57 -27.83 7.35 -6.42
N ILE A 58 -28.50 6.20 -6.58
CA ILE A 58 -27.84 4.93 -6.95
C ILE A 58 -27.49 4.96 -8.43
N MET A 59 -28.43 5.34 -9.30
CA MET A 59 -28.19 5.43 -10.75
C MET A 59 -27.17 6.50 -11.15
N ILE A 60 -27.12 7.63 -10.44
CA ILE A 60 -26.03 8.60 -10.66
C ILE A 60 -24.67 8.01 -10.25
N ARG A 61 -24.58 7.35 -9.09
CA ARG A 61 -23.33 6.73 -8.64
C ARG A 61 -22.88 5.64 -9.61
N PHE A 62 -23.80 4.80 -10.05
CA PHE A 62 -23.56 3.76 -11.04
C PHE A 62 -23.04 4.33 -12.37
N THR A 63 -23.76 5.32 -12.93
CA THR A 63 -23.37 5.96 -14.20
C THR A 63 -22.01 6.65 -14.07
N ARG A 64 -21.72 7.25 -12.92
CA ARG A 64 -20.40 7.83 -12.64
C ARG A 64 -19.30 6.79 -12.69
N ILE A 65 -19.47 5.64 -12.03
CA ILE A 65 -18.47 4.57 -12.03
C ILE A 65 -18.29 3.98 -13.43
N LEU A 66 -19.38 3.84 -14.21
CA LEU A 66 -19.30 3.40 -15.61
C LEU A 66 -18.48 4.37 -16.45
N LYS A 67 -18.78 5.68 -16.37
CA LYS A 67 -18.03 6.72 -17.08
C LYS A 67 -16.56 6.70 -16.69
N GLU A 68 -16.24 6.64 -15.39
CA GLU A 68 -14.86 6.52 -14.90
C GLU A 68 -14.16 5.26 -15.43
N SER A 69 -14.88 4.14 -15.58
CA SER A 69 -14.35 2.88 -16.12
C SER A 69 -14.11 2.90 -17.64
N LEU A 70 -14.80 3.78 -18.36
CA LEU A 70 -14.71 3.96 -19.82
C LEU A 70 -13.81 5.13 -20.23
N ASP A 71 -13.44 6.03 -19.32
CA ASP A 71 -12.71 7.27 -19.62
C ASP A 71 -11.38 7.03 -20.37
N SER A 72 -10.57 6.07 -19.92
CA SER A 72 -9.30 5.72 -20.58
C SER A 72 -9.49 5.18 -22.00
N TYR A 73 -10.64 4.55 -22.25
CA TYR A 73 -10.99 4.00 -23.55
C TYR A 73 -11.56 5.08 -24.48
N GLU A 74 -12.52 5.88 -23.99
CA GLU A 74 -13.15 6.94 -24.78
C GLU A 74 -12.15 8.02 -25.20
N SER A 75 -11.22 8.39 -24.31
CA SER A 75 -10.17 9.38 -24.56
C SER A 75 -9.04 8.87 -25.48
N GLN A 76 -8.97 7.57 -25.77
CA GLN A 76 -7.94 7.00 -26.62
C GLN A 76 -8.15 7.40 -28.09
N SER A 77 -7.18 8.10 -28.67
CA SER A 77 -7.22 8.50 -30.09
C SER A 77 -6.61 7.44 -31.01
N ASN A 78 -5.71 6.59 -30.51
CA ASN A 78 -5.08 5.55 -31.29
C ASN A 78 -6.02 4.34 -31.46
N LEU A 79 -6.41 4.05 -32.70
CA LEU A 79 -7.31 2.94 -33.03
C LEU A 79 -6.73 1.57 -32.69
N LEU A 80 -5.41 1.37 -32.77
CA LEU A 80 -4.77 0.11 -32.40
C LEU A 80 -4.90 -0.17 -30.89
N LEU A 81 -4.71 0.87 -30.07
CA LEU A 81 -4.89 0.78 -28.62
C LEU A 81 -6.37 0.58 -28.25
N LYS A 82 -7.31 1.21 -28.98
CA LYS A 82 -8.75 0.94 -28.82
C LYS A 82 -9.14 -0.48 -29.20
N LEU A 83 -8.56 -1.02 -30.27
CA LEU A 83 -8.80 -2.40 -30.69
C LEU A 83 -8.30 -3.38 -29.61
N ALA A 84 -7.10 -3.15 -29.08
CA ALA A 84 -6.50 -3.94 -28.01
C ALA A 84 -7.30 -3.91 -26.68
N ASP A 85 -8.17 -2.94 -26.48
CA ASP A 85 -9.00 -2.82 -25.27
C ASP A 85 -10.40 -3.43 -25.41
N THR A 86 -10.71 -4.01 -26.59
CA THR A 86 -12.05 -4.51 -26.93
C THR A 86 -12.58 -5.53 -25.93
N GLY A 87 -11.79 -6.56 -25.59
CA GLY A 87 -12.23 -7.61 -24.68
C GLY A 87 -12.59 -7.09 -23.29
N ARG A 88 -11.81 -6.14 -22.75
CA ARG A 88 -12.09 -5.50 -21.46
C ARG A 88 -13.37 -4.67 -21.51
N VAL A 89 -13.49 -3.80 -22.50
CA VAL A 89 -14.62 -2.85 -22.61
C VAL A 89 -15.93 -3.59 -22.89
N VAL A 90 -15.93 -4.58 -23.78
CA VAL A 90 -17.12 -5.41 -24.04
C VAL A 90 -17.56 -6.16 -22.78
N THR A 91 -16.63 -6.80 -22.07
CA THR A 91 -16.94 -7.51 -20.82
C THR A 91 -17.49 -6.55 -19.76
N LEU A 92 -16.91 -5.36 -19.64
CA LEU A 92 -17.37 -4.30 -18.76
C LEU A 92 -18.81 -3.89 -19.12
N LEU A 93 -19.08 -3.64 -20.40
CA LEU A 93 -20.39 -3.18 -20.86
C LEU A 93 -21.48 -4.22 -20.64
N HIS A 94 -21.26 -5.49 -20.97
CA HIS A 94 -22.24 -6.55 -20.67
C HIS A 94 -22.59 -6.59 -19.17
N ARG A 95 -21.57 -6.56 -18.30
CA ARG A 95 -21.77 -6.53 -16.84
C ARG A 95 -22.59 -5.31 -16.39
N TYR A 96 -22.31 -4.14 -16.96
CA TYR A 96 -23.02 -2.91 -16.58
C TYR A 96 -24.44 -2.86 -17.15
N VAL A 97 -24.69 -3.39 -18.33
CA VAL A 97 -26.06 -3.56 -18.85
C VAL A 97 -26.88 -4.38 -17.87
N ASP A 98 -26.36 -5.53 -17.42
CA ASP A 98 -27.07 -6.40 -16.47
C ASP A 98 -27.30 -5.70 -15.13
N ASN A 99 -26.25 -5.10 -14.55
CA ASN A 99 -26.36 -4.38 -13.28
C ASN A 99 -27.35 -3.20 -13.34
N ALA A 100 -27.40 -2.48 -14.46
CA ALA A 100 -28.33 -1.38 -14.65
C ALA A 100 -29.78 -1.88 -14.69
N LEU A 101 -30.05 -2.93 -15.47
CA LEU A 101 -31.38 -3.53 -15.57
C LEU A 101 -31.84 -4.11 -14.22
N ASP A 102 -30.94 -4.76 -13.48
CA ASP A 102 -31.22 -5.26 -12.13
C ASP A 102 -31.54 -4.11 -11.15
N THR A 103 -30.80 -3.02 -11.22
CA THR A 103 -31.01 -1.87 -10.32
C THR A 103 -32.31 -1.12 -10.64
N LEU A 104 -32.71 -1.10 -11.91
CA LEU A 104 -33.94 -0.47 -12.39
C LEU A 104 -35.17 -1.40 -12.27
N ASP A 105 -35.00 -2.59 -11.69
CA ASP A 105 -36.04 -3.62 -11.53
C ASP A 105 -36.70 -4.02 -12.88
N PHE A 106 -35.93 -3.95 -13.98
CA PHE A 106 -36.36 -4.45 -15.29
C PHE A 106 -36.20 -5.97 -15.32
N LEU A 107 -37.30 -6.66 -14.99
CA LEU A 107 -37.36 -8.12 -14.92
C LEU A 107 -37.75 -8.80 -16.24
N ASP A 108 -38.12 -8.05 -17.30
CA ASP A 108 -38.48 -8.64 -18.60
C ASP A 108 -37.22 -9.18 -19.32
N PRO A 109 -37.14 -10.50 -19.57
CA PRO A 109 -36.02 -11.09 -20.30
C PRO A 109 -35.90 -10.55 -21.74
N SER A 110 -37.01 -10.11 -22.34
CA SER A 110 -37.05 -9.63 -23.72
C SER A 110 -36.38 -8.27 -23.86
N GLU A 111 -36.62 -7.35 -22.93
CA GLU A 111 -35.96 -6.04 -22.89
C GLU A 111 -34.46 -6.19 -22.61
N ARG A 112 -34.08 -7.10 -21.71
CA ARG A 112 -32.67 -7.42 -21.47
C ARG A 112 -31.98 -7.93 -22.74
N GLU A 113 -32.63 -8.85 -23.46
CA GLU A 113 -32.11 -9.39 -24.72
C GLU A 113 -32.01 -8.29 -25.80
N GLU A 114 -32.93 -7.32 -25.82
CA GLU A 114 -32.87 -6.15 -26.72
C GLU A 114 -31.62 -5.30 -26.47
N TRP A 115 -31.31 -4.97 -25.21
CA TRP A 115 -30.16 -4.13 -24.87
C TRP A 115 -28.83 -4.81 -25.24
N HIS A 116 -28.71 -6.11 -24.95
CA HIS A 116 -27.54 -6.88 -25.36
C HIS A 116 -27.47 -7.08 -26.89
N SER A 117 -28.61 -7.16 -27.58
CA SER A 117 -28.64 -7.20 -29.05
C SER A 117 -28.13 -5.92 -29.68
N GLN A 118 -28.54 -4.77 -29.13
CA GLN A 118 -28.09 -3.49 -29.64
C GLN A 118 -26.59 -3.30 -29.42
N LEU A 119 -26.05 -3.74 -28.29
CA LEU A 119 -24.60 -3.75 -28.05
C LEU A 119 -23.85 -4.64 -29.06
N LEU A 120 -24.40 -5.80 -29.45
CA LEU A 120 -23.80 -6.64 -30.51
C LEU A 120 -23.79 -5.91 -31.87
N VAL A 121 -24.89 -5.24 -32.24
CA VAL A 121 -24.95 -4.45 -33.48
C VAL A 121 -23.89 -3.36 -33.48
N GLU A 122 -23.74 -2.63 -32.37
CA GLU A 122 -22.71 -1.60 -32.23
C GLU A 122 -21.28 -2.19 -32.32
N ARG A 123 -21.04 -3.39 -31.78
CA ARG A 123 -19.76 -4.11 -31.93
C ARG A 123 -19.47 -4.45 -33.39
N GLU A 124 -20.46 -4.93 -34.14
CA GLU A 124 -20.32 -5.26 -35.56
C GLU A 124 -20.05 -4.01 -36.41
N GLU A 125 -20.79 -2.91 -36.18
CA GLU A 125 -20.57 -1.61 -36.83
C GLU A 125 -19.14 -1.09 -36.57
N ARG A 126 -18.71 -1.13 -35.30
CA ARG A 126 -17.36 -0.73 -34.88
C ARG A 126 -16.27 -1.58 -35.52
N LEU A 127 -16.49 -2.89 -35.62
CA LEU A 127 -15.51 -3.81 -36.20
C LEU A 127 -15.19 -3.48 -37.67
N GLN A 128 -16.19 -2.99 -38.42
CA GLN A 128 -15.98 -2.57 -39.80
C GLN A 128 -14.99 -1.41 -39.91
N VAL A 129 -15.02 -0.46 -38.96
CA VAL A 129 -14.06 0.66 -38.89
C VAL A 129 -12.63 0.14 -38.71
N PHE A 130 -12.43 -0.85 -37.82
CA PHE A 130 -11.10 -1.44 -37.63
C PHE A 130 -10.61 -2.24 -38.82
N LYS A 131 -11.51 -2.95 -39.52
CA LYS A 131 -11.15 -3.69 -40.74
C LYS A 131 -10.70 -2.75 -41.85
N GLU A 132 -11.41 -1.65 -42.06
CA GLU A 132 -11.04 -0.62 -43.04
C GLU A 132 -9.72 0.03 -42.67
N PHE A 133 -9.54 0.39 -41.40
CA PHE A 133 -8.29 0.93 -40.87
C PHE A 133 -7.11 -0.05 -41.03
N ALA A 134 -7.31 -1.34 -40.78
CA ALA A 134 -6.27 -2.36 -40.91
C ALA A 134 -5.81 -2.59 -42.35
N LEU A 135 -6.66 -2.28 -43.34
CA LEU A 135 -6.32 -2.34 -44.76
C LEU A 135 -5.54 -1.11 -45.24
N ASP A 136 -5.65 0.03 -44.54
CA ASP A 136 -4.88 1.24 -44.82
C ASP A 136 -3.51 1.17 -44.14
N ASN A 137 -2.52 0.66 -44.89
CA ASN A 137 -1.16 0.49 -44.40
C ASN A 137 -0.49 1.82 -43.98
N ASP A 138 -0.86 2.96 -44.58
CA ASP A 138 -0.26 4.26 -44.23
C ASP A 138 -0.80 4.74 -42.87
N GLN A 139 -2.10 4.64 -42.64
CA GLN A 139 -2.71 4.97 -41.35
C GLN A 139 -2.29 4.00 -40.25
N LEU A 140 -2.20 2.70 -40.54
CA LEU A 140 -1.76 1.69 -39.58
C LEU A 140 -0.32 1.95 -39.14
N VAL A 141 0.59 2.22 -40.06
CA VAL A 141 1.99 2.52 -39.73
C VAL A 141 2.09 3.83 -38.94
N ALA A 142 1.30 4.85 -39.28
CA ALA A 142 1.25 6.08 -38.51
C ALA A 142 0.77 5.84 -37.06
N ALA A 143 -0.21 4.95 -36.86
CA ALA A 143 -0.72 4.60 -35.54
C ALA A 143 0.22 3.71 -34.72
N LEU A 144 1.06 2.88 -35.36
CA LEU A 144 2.08 2.10 -34.65
C LEU A 144 3.10 2.99 -33.95
N GLY A 145 3.42 4.13 -34.53
CA GLY A 145 4.31 5.13 -33.93
C GLY A 145 5.73 4.61 -33.70
N ASP A 146 6.33 5.00 -32.57
CA ASP A 146 7.70 4.64 -32.21
C ASP A 146 7.82 3.21 -31.64
N LYS A 147 9.06 2.77 -31.36
CA LYS A 147 9.32 1.41 -30.84
C LYS A 147 8.63 1.11 -29.51
N ASN A 148 8.44 2.10 -28.64
CA ASN A 148 7.80 1.88 -27.34
C ASN A 148 6.30 1.70 -27.53
N GLN A 149 5.69 2.52 -28.38
CA GLN A 149 4.27 2.39 -28.74
C GLN A 149 4.01 1.09 -29.50
N GLN A 150 4.91 0.67 -30.39
CA GLN A 150 4.84 -0.63 -31.06
C GLN A 150 4.83 -1.79 -30.06
N LEU A 151 5.76 -1.78 -29.09
CA LEU A 151 5.80 -2.80 -28.04
C LEU A 151 4.52 -2.77 -27.20
N GLU A 152 4.02 -1.59 -26.84
CA GLU A 152 2.74 -1.43 -26.13
C GLU A 152 1.57 -2.04 -26.89
N ILE A 153 1.43 -1.72 -28.17
CA ILE A 153 0.36 -2.24 -29.01
C ILE A 153 0.43 -3.76 -29.12
N VAL A 154 1.60 -4.33 -29.43
CA VAL A 154 1.78 -5.78 -29.57
C VAL A 154 1.47 -6.49 -28.25
N THR A 155 1.97 -5.99 -27.12
CA THR A 155 1.70 -6.56 -25.80
C THR A 155 0.22 -6.49 -25.43
N LEU A 156 -0.45 -5.36 -25.67
CA LEU A 156 -1.88 -5.20 -25.33
C LEU A 156 -2.79 -6.03 -26.23
N LEU A 157 -2.48 -6.16 -27.53
CA LEU A 157 -3.21 -7.04 -28.43
C LEU A 157 -3.10 -8.50 -27.99
N ARG A 158 -1.88 -8.97 -27.67
CA ARG A 158 -1.64 -10.31 -27.13
C ARG A 158 -2.43 -10.53 -25.84
N TYR A 159 -2.37 -9.58 -24.91
CA TYR A 159 -3.12 -9.62 -23.66
C TYR A 159 -4.63 -9.73 -23.88
N CYS A 160 -5.16 -8.96 -24.82
CA CYS A 160 -6.58 -9.00 -25.15
C CYS A 160 -7.01 -10.41 -25.58
N VAL A 161 -6.23 -11.07 -26.42
CA VAL A 161 -6.54 -12.44 -26.85
C VAL A 161 -6.38 -13.42 -25.68
N GLU A 162 -5.22 -13.46 -25.04
CA GLU A 162 -4.94 -14.44 -23.97
C GLU A 162 -6.00 -14.36 -22.85
N LYS A 163 -6.42 -13.16 -22.46
CA LYS A 163 -7.37 -12.98 -21.36
C LYS A 163 -8.85 -13.16 -21.74
N TYR A 164 -9.22 -12.87 -22.99
CA TYR A 164 -10.62 -12.75 -23.39
C TYR A 164 -11.06 -13.71 -24.51
N HIS A 165 -10.18 -14.55 -25.06
CA HIS A 165 -10.53 -15.47 -26.16
C HIS A 165 -11.48 -16.61 -25.78
N ASP A 166 -11.37 -17.19 -24.58
CA ASP A 166 -12.13 -18.37 -24.12
C ASP A 166 -13.21 -18.04 -23.09
N GLY A 167 -13.39 -16.75 -22.79
CA GLY A 167 -14.27 -16.29 -21.74
C GLY A 167 -15.72 -16.13 -22.20
N ILE A 168 -16.64 -16.47 -21.30
CA ILE A 168 -18.08 -16.22 -21.46
C ILE A 168 -18.43 -14.83 -20.90
N THR A 169 -19.25 -14.05 -21.61
CA THR A 169 -19.80 -12.79 -21.08
C THR A 169 -20.76 -13.11 -19.92
N PRO A 170 -21.01 -12.16 -18.99
CA PRO A 170 -21.96 -12.38 -17.90
C PRO A 170 -23.38 -12.73 -18.36
N PHE A 171 -23.74 -12.36 -19.59
CA PHE A 171 -25.08 -12.57 -20.13
C PHE A 171 -25.16 -13.83 -21.00
N ALA A 172 -25.79 -14.87 -20.44
CA ALA A 172 -26.19 -16.06 -21.20
C ALA A 172 -27.63 -15.89 -21.70
N GLY A 173 -27.81 -15.13 -22.79
CA GLY A 173 -29.08 -15.03 -23.49
C GLY A 173 -29.55 -16.38 -24.05
N LYS A 174 -30.74 -16.41 -24.68
CA LYS A 174 -31.26 -17.64 -25.31
C LYS A 174 -30.41 -18.14 -26.49
N ASN A 175 -29.65 -17.24 -27.09
CA ASN A 175 -28.79 -17.50 -28.23
C ASN A 175 -27.32 -17.43 -27.80
N GLU A 176 -26.50 -18.34 -28.31
CA GLU A 176 -25.05 -18.40 -28.03
C GLU A 176 -24.29 -17.17 -28.56
N LYS A 177 -24.89 -16.34 -29.42
CA LYS A 177 -24.24 -15.14 -29.99
C LYS A 177 -23.77 -14.08 -28.98
N TYR A 178 -24.28 -14.08 -27.75
CA TYR A 178 -23.83 -13.18 -26.68
C TYR A 178 -22.71 -13.76 -25.83
N ARG A 179 -22.43 -15.06 -26.01
CA ARG A 179 -21.58 -15.84 -25.11
C ARG A 179 -20.15 -15.34 -25.14
N ASP A 180 -19.61 -14.99 -26.29
CA ASP A 180 -18.17 -14.79 -26.41
C ASP A 180 -17.76 -13.35 -26.03
N LYS A 181 -16.77 -13.24 -25.13
CA LYS A 181 -16.17 -11.94 -24.77
C LYS A 181 -15.50 -11.27 -25.97
N LEU A 182 -14.99 -12.06 -26.91
CA LEU A 182 -14.55 -11.64 -28.23
C LEU A 182 -15.24 -12.50 -29.28
N THR A 183 -15.93 -11.86 -30.23
CA THR A 183 -16.50 -12.55 -31.39
C THR A 183 -15.38 -13.09 -32.29
N THR A 184 -15.70 -14.09 -33.12
CA THR A 184 -14.76 -14.59 -34.15
C THR A 184 -14.23 -13.46 -35.02
N GLY A 185 -15.09 -12.51 -35.42
CA GLY A 185 -14.66 -11.38 -36.24
C GLY A 185 -13.70 -10.42 -35.53
N GLU A 186 -13.89 -10.18 -34.24
CA GLU A 186 -12.95 -9.39 -33.42
C GLU A 186 -11.61 -10.13 -33.25
N LEU A 187 -11.62 -11.43 -32.98
CA LEU A 187 -10.41 -12.26 -32.88
C LEU A 187 -9.63 -12.26 -34.19
N ASP A 188 -10.29 -12.47 -35.33
CA ASP A 188 -9.65 -12.46 -36.64
C ASP A 188 -9.00 -11.10 -36.94
N THR A 189 -9.68 -10.00 -36.58
CA THR A 189 -9.18 -8.65 -36.81
C THR A 189 -8.00 -8.33 -35.88
N ILE A 190 -8.07 -8.71 -34.60
CA ILE A 190 -6.96 -8.55 -33.64
C ILE A 190 -5.75 -9.35 -34.11
N SER A 191 -5.95 -10.60 -34.55
CA SER A 191 -4.90 -11.48 -35.06
C SER A 191 -4.21 -10.88 -36.29
N LEU A 192 -5.00 -10.41 -37.28
CA LEU A 192 -4.48 -9.75 -38.48
C LEU A 192 -3.63 -8.52 -38.13
N VAL A 193 -4.14 -7.67 -37.24
CA VAL A 193 -3.44 -6.45 -36.82
C VAL A 193 -2.18 -6.79 -36.02
N TYR A 194 -2.22 -7.82 -35.17
CA TYR A 194 -1.07 -8.31 -34.42
C TYR A 194 0.05 -8.78 -35.36
N ASP A 195 -0.26 -9.60 -36.37
CA ASP A 195 0.72 -10.09 -37.33
C ASP A 195 1.40 -8.94 -38.09
N VAL A 196 0.61 -7.95 -38.52
CA VAL A 196 1.15 -6.74 -39.18
C VAL A 196 2.02 -5.95 -38.21
N ALA A 197 1.58 -5.73 -36.97
CA ALA A 197 2.34 -5.00 -35.96
C ALA A 197 3.69 -5.69 -35.66
N VAL A 198 3.70 -7.01 -35.47
CA VAL A 198 4.91 -7.81 -35.23
C VAL A 198 5.85 -7.75 -36.44
N GLN A 199 5.33 -7.93 -37.66
CA GLN A 199 6.13 -7.87 -38.88
C GLN A 199 6.81 -6.50 -39.06
N LYS A 200 6.09 -5.42 -38.75
CA LYS A 200 6.60 -4.05 -38.91
C LYS A 200 7.53 -3.63 -37.78
N ALA A 201 7.22 -4.01 -36.55
CA ALA A 201 8.02 -3.68 -35.37
C ALA A 201 9.31 -4.51 -35.27
N GLY A 202 9.30 -5.73 -35.82
CA GLY A 202 10.37 -6.70 -35.61
C GLY A 202 10.51 -7.12 -34.14
N LEU A 203 9.41 -6.99 -33.38
CA LEU A 203 9.33 -7.24 -31.95
C LEU A 203 8.19 -8.24 -31.70
N VAL A 204 8.44 -9.20 -30.81
CA VAL A 204 7.43 -10.13 -30.32
C VAL A 204 7.28 -9.88 -28.83
N SER A 205 6.05 -9.68 -28.35
CA SER A 205 5.81 -9.60 -26.90
C SER A 205 6.21 -10.92 -26.27
N SER A 206 7.01 -10.89 -25.19
CA SER A 206 7.26 -12.06 -24.35
C SER A 206 5.95 -12.59 -23.75
N ASP A 207 6.02 -13.76 -23.12
CA ASP A 207 4.90 -14.28 -22.34
C ASP A 207 4.44 -13.27 -21.29
N LEU A 208 3.13 -13.13 -21.18
CA LEU A 208 2.52 -12.20 -20.24
C LEU A 208 2.49 -12.85 -18.86
N PRO A 209 2.99 -12.16 -17.83
CA PRO A 209 2.94 -12.71 -16.48
C PRO A 209 1.51 -12.63 -15.94
N ASP A 210 1.18 -13.56 -15.02
CA ASP A 210 -0.16 -13.66 -14.41
C ASP A 210 -0.61 -12.37 -13.73
N TRP A 211 0.33 -11.51 -13.30
CA TRP A 211 0.02 -10.23 -12.67
C TRP A 211 -0.37 -9.11 -13.63
N PHE A 212 -0.14 -9.28 -14.93
CA PHE A 212 -0.32 -8.20 -15.88
C PHE A 212 -1.80 -7.81 -16.01
N VAL A 213 -2.08 -6.52 -15.80
CA VAL A 213 -3.42 -5.96 -15.92
C VAL A 213 -3.42 -4.59 -16.59
N THR A 214 -4.45 -4.37 -17.41
CA THR A 214 -4.64 -3.10 -18.13
C THR A 214 -5.29 -2.03 -17.27
N SER A 215 -6.15 -2.42 -16.32
CA SER A 215 -6.90 -1.47 -15.49
C SER A 215 -6.85 -1.80 -13.98
N GLU A 216 -7.04 -0.78 -13.15
CA GLU A 216 -7.07 -0.87 -11.68
C GLU A 216 -8.23 -1.72 -11.14
N HIS A 217 -9.28 -1.94 -11.94
CA HIS A 217 -10.53 -2.58 -11.52
C HIS A 217 -10.52 -4.11 -11.65
N GLU A 218 -9.41 -4.69 -12.12
CA GLU A 218 -9.34 -6.12 -12.43
C GLU A 218 -9.04 -6.98 -11.19
N TRP A 219 -8.33 -6.42 -10.21
CA TRP A 219 -7.91 -7.12 -9.01
C TRP A 219 -8.42 -6.44 -7.74
N ALA A 220 -8.98 -7.23 -6.83
CA ALA A 220 -9.39 -6.72 -5.52
C ALA A 220 -8.16 -6.40 -4.67
N TRP A 221 -8.16 -5.24 -3.99
CA TRP A 221 -7.14 -4.83 -3.03
C TRP A 221 -5.71 -4.71 -3.59
N VAL A 222 -5.60 -4.55 -4.91
CA VAL A 222 -4.36 -4.24 -5.60
C VAL A 222 -4.49 -2.89 -6.30
N SER A 223 -3.42 -2.11 -6.29
CA SER A 223 -3.34 -0.81 -6.94
C SER A 223 -2.35 -0.86 -8.10
N LYS A 224 -2.68 -0.17 -9.20
CA LYS A 224 -1.77 0.12 -10.30
C LYS A 224 -1.29 1.55 -10.16
N ALA A 225 0.00 1.75 -9.83
CA ALA A 225 0.57 3.09 -9.74
C ALA A 225 1.44 3.40 -10.96
N LYS A 226 1.23 4.57 -11.55
CA LYS A 226 2.09 5.08 -12.61
C LYS A 226 3.44 5.50 -12.01
N LEU A 227 4.53 5.14 -12.67
CA LEU A 227 5.86 5.52 -12.20
C LEU A 227 6.14 7.02 -12.38
N GLU A 228 5.41 7.71 -13.27
CA GLU A 228 5.48 9.17 -13.44
C GLU A 228 5.14 9.91 -12.13
N ASP A 229 4.30 9.32 -11.27
CA ASP A 229 3.93 9.85 -9.95
C ASP A 229 4.98 9.49 -8.85
N CYS A 230 5.89 8.57 -9.16
CA CYS A 230 6.94 8.06 -8.28
C CYS A 230 8.26 8.77 -8.61
N LYS A 231 8.51 9.90 -7.94
CA LYS A 231 9.73 10.73 -8.05
C LYS A 231 11.01 9.92 -8.34
N LEU A 232 11.55 10.08 -9.54
CA LEU A 232 12.96 10.01 -9.98
C LEU A 232 13.82 8.75 -9.69
N GLY A 233 13.35 7.73 -8.97
CA GLY A 233 14.18 6.57 -8.63
C GLY A 233 14.04 5.34 -9.55
N TRP A 234 12.83 5.10 -10.05
CA TRP A 234 12.50 3.82 -10.72
C TRP A 234 12.53 3.89 -12.25
N ASP A 235 12.39 5.07 -12.86
CA ASP A 235 12.45 5.23 -14.32
C ASP A 235 13.80 4.78 -14.91
N VAL A 236 14.89 4.88 -14.13
CA VAL A 236 16.22 4.41 -14.55
C VAL A 236 16.32 2.88 -14.39
N LYS A 237 15.89 2.32 -13.26
CA LYS A 237 15.93 0.86 -13.00
C LYS A 237 14.98 0.04 -13.89
N ALA A 238 13.80 0.57 -14.21
CA ALA A 238 12.84 -0.12 -15.10
C ALA A 238 13.30 -0.12 -16.57
N ARG A 239 14.16 0.85 -16.94
CA ARG A 239 14.73 0.96 -18.30
C ARG A 239 16.08 0.26 -18.43
N GLU A 240 16.82 0.12 -17.34
CA GLU A 240 18.02 -0.72 -17.24
C GLU A 240 17.65 -2.16 -16.89
N LYS A 241 16.94 -2.83 -17.80
CA LYS A 241 17.00 -4.29 -17.85
C LYS A 241 18.45 -4.61 -18.26
N ASP A 242 19.19 -5.25 -17.35
CA ASP A 242 20.59 -5.77 -17.46
C ASP A 242 21.63 -5.23 -16.45
N ALA A 243 21.24 -4.72 -15.27
CA ALA A 243 22.20 -4.47 -14.18
C ALA A 243 21.64 -4.75 -12.78
N ASP A 244 22.03 -5.90 -12.22
CA ASP A 244 21.72 -6.49 -10.91
C ASP A 244 20.40 -7.30 -10.79
N ASP A 245 20.53 -8.58 -11.15
CA ASP A 245 19.57 -9.68 -10.96
C ASP A 245 19.19 -10.01 -9.49
N ASN A 246 19.54 -9.20 -8.48
CA ASN A 246 19.44 -9.65 -7.07
C ASN A 246 18.75 -8.69 -6.08
N VAL A 247 18.23 -7.53 -6.48
CA VAL A 247 17.70 -6.56 -5.48
C VAL A 247 16.19 -6.69 -5.23
N SER A 248 15.40 -7.13 -6.22
CA SER A 248 13.93 -7.15 -6.09
C SER A 248 13.38 -8.49 -5.59
N ASP A 249 14.10 -9.59 -5.75
CA ASP A 249 13.62 -10.93 -5.41
C ASP A 249 13.74 -11.25 -3.89
N GLU A 250 14.39 -10.39 -3.11
CA GLU A 250 14.68 -10.63 -1.68
C GLU A 250 14.02 -9.65 -0.70
N LEU A 251 13.17 -8.72 -1.18
CA LEU A 251 12.48 -7.74 -0.33
C LEU A 251 11.07 -8.22 0.06
N ASN A 252 11.03 -9.25 0.90
CA ASN A 252 9.80 -9.75 1.49
C ASN A 252 9.79 -9.51 3.00
N HIS A 253 8.97 -8.56 3.43
CA HIS A 253 8.84 -8.19 4.84
C HIS A 253 7.41 -7.74 5.15
N PRO A 254 6.81 -8.18 6.28
CA PRO A 254 5.46 -7.78 6.66
C PRO A 254 5.32 -6.31 7.06
N HIS A 255 6.35 -5.47 7.00
CA HIS A 255 6.21 -4.00 7.08
C HIS A 255 6.80 -3.27 5.87
N LEU A 256 7.00 -3.99 4.78
CA LEU A 256 7.24 -3.44 3.45
C LEU A 256 6.02 -3.73 2.57
N ARG A 257 5.66 -2.79 1.71
CA ARG A 257 4.56 -2.96 0.75
C ARG A 257 4.90 -4.08 -0.22
N LYS A 258 3.97 -5.02 -0.41
CA LYS A 258 4.13 -6.10 -1.40
C LYS A 258 4.01 -5.55 -2.82
N PHE A 259 4.99 -5.87 -3.66
CA PHE A 259 4.94 -5.63 -5.11
C PHE A 259 4.66 -6.94 -5.81
N TYR A 260 3.68 -6.94 -6.72
CA TYR A 260 3.29 -8.13 -7.48
C TYR A 260 3.91 -8.15 -8.88
N GLY A 261 4.26 -6.98 -9.40
CA GLY A 261 4.94 -6.87 -10.68
C GLY A 261 5.15 -5.44 -11.15
N ALA A 262 5.93 -5.29 -12.20
CA ALA A 262 6.23 -4.01 -12.83
C ALA A 262 6.29 -4.17 -14.35
N SER A 263 5.75 -3.20 -15.07
CA SER A 263 5.81 -3.15 -16.53
C SER A 263 6.45 -1.84 -16.97
N TYR A 264 7.39 -1.93 -17.91
CA TYR A 264 7.96 -0.80 -18.64
C TYR A 264 7.29 -0.58 -20.01
N VAL A 265 6.37 -1.47 -20.39
CA VAL A 265 5.68 -1.41 -21.68
C VAL A 265 4.67 -0.26 -21.67
N GLY A 266 4.72 0.60 -22.69
CA GLY A 266 3.90 1.81 -22.75
C GLY A 266 4.31 2.82 -21.67
N LYS A 267 3.36 3.25 -20.85
CA LYS A 267 3.64 4.05 -19.66
C LYS A 267 4.07 3.15 -18.50
N PRO A 268 5.27 3.30 -17.92
CA PRO A 268 5.73 2.43 -16.86
C PRO A 268 4.81 2.46 -15.63
N PHE A 269 4.53 1.27 -15.08
CA PHE A 269 3.67 1.12 -13.91
C PHE A 269 4.10 -0.06 -13.04
N VAL A 270 3.68 -0.01 -11.78
CA VAL A 270 3.85 -1.09 -10.79
C VAL A 270 2.49 -1.53 -10.27
N ILE A 271 2.38 -2.83 -10.00
CA ILE A 271 1.23 -3.47 -9.38
C ILE A 271 1.64 -3.82 -7.96
N HIS A 272 0.94 -3.29 -6.96
CA HIS A 272 1.31 -3.43 -5.56
C HIS A 272 0.11 -3.49 -4.63
N GLU A 273 0.31 -3.94 -3.39
CA GLU A 273 -0.76 -4.01 -2.39
C GLU A 273 -1.41 -2.63 -2.19
N SER A 274 -2.74 -2.62 -2.05
CA SER A 274 -3.47 -1.39 -1.74
C SER A 274 -3.17 -0.93 -0.31
N CYS A 275 -2.67 0.31 -0.18
CA CYS A 275 -2.46 0.94 1.12
C CYS A 275 -3.04 2.36 1.13
N PHE A 276 -3.46 2.81 2.30
CA PHE A 276 -3.98 4.15 2.53
C PHE A 276 -3.01 4.94 3.43
N PRO A 277 -3.09 6.28 3.49
CA PRO A 277 -2.36 7.07 4.49
C PRO A 277 -2.80 6.65 5.90
N PRO A 278 -1.91 6.62 6.90
CA PRO A 278 -2.28 6.25 8.27
C PRO A 278 -3.42 7.14 8.78
N THR A 279 -4.46 6.53 9.36
CA THR A 279 -5.59 7.25 9.96
C THR A 279 -5.21 7.72 11.37
N PHE A 280 -5.36 9.01 11.62
CA PHE A 280 -4.79 9.71 12.78
C PHE A 280 -5.54 9.51 14.11
N GLU A 281 -6.64 8.75 14.12
CA GLU A 281 -7.55 8.71 15.26
C GLU A 281 -7.25 7.58 16.26
N LYS A 282 -6.70 6.45 15.81
CA LYS A 282 -6.33 5.30 16.66
C LYS A 282 -5.12 4.57 16.07
N ASP A 283 -4.21 4.18 16.95
CA ASP A 283 -3.05 3.33 16.68
C ASP A 283 -1.91 3.94 15.84
N VAL A 284 -1.77 5.27 15.81
CA VAL A 284 -0.72 5.93 15.02
C VAL A 284 0.67 5.42 15.38
N TRP A 285 0.93 5.19 16.67
CA TRP A 285 2.24 4.76 17.14
C TRP A 285 2.50 3.29 16.83
N ARG A 286 1.50 2.40 16.91
CA ARG A 286 1.65 1.04 16.35
C ARG A 286 1.98 1.07 14.85
N TYR A 287 1.33 1.93 14.06
CA TYR A 287 1.65 2.04 12.63
C TYR A 287 3.07 2.57 12.39
N MET A 288 3.50 3.58 13.13
CA MET A 288 4.86 4.12 13.00
C MET A 288 5.90 3.10 13.47
N GLY A 289 5.65 2.38 14.57
CA GLY A 289 6.52 1.31 15.05
C GLY A 289 6.69 0.20 14.02
N ASN A 290 5.59 -0.21 13.35
CA ASN A 290 5.66 -1.12 12.22
C ASN A 290 6.51 -0.57 11.06
N CYS A 291 6.36 0.71 10.71
CA CYS A 291 7.17 1.33 9.67
C CYS A 291 8.65 1.39 10.05
N ALA A 292 8.99 1.60 11.33
CA ALA A 292 10.36 1.57 11.83
C ALA A 292 10.99 0.19 11.67
N LEU A 293 10.24 -0.89 11.94
CA LEU A 293 10.68 -2.28 11.65
C LEU A 293 10.96 -2.47 10.16
N GLY A 294 10.07 -1.96 9.29
CA GLY A 294 10.29 -1.98 7.84
C GLY A 294 11.53 -1.20 7.41
N LEU A 295 11.83 -0.08 8.08
CA LEU A 295 12.98 0.76 7.77
C LEU A 295 14.29 0.08 8.19
N GLN A 296 14.28 -0.57 9.35
CA GLN A 296 15.42 -1.36 9.81
C GLN A 296 15.71 -2.53 8.86
N TYR A 297 14.67 -3.26 8.47
CA TYR A 297 14.81 -4.38 7.54
C TYR A 297 15.50 -3.99 6.21
N VAL A 298 15.20 -2.81 5.66
CA VAL A 298 15.84 -2.34 4.42
C VAL A 298 17.27 -1.86 4.67
N HIS A 299 17.54 -1.22 5.82
CA HIS A 299 18.90 -0.82 6.23
C HIS A 299 19.82 -2.03 6.38
N ASP A 300 19.34 -3.12 6.99
CA ASP A 300 20.07 -4.38 7.16
C ASP A 300 20.47 -5.04 5.83
N ARG A 301 19.75 -4.72 4.74
CA ARG A 301 20.03 -5.17 3.37
C ARG A 301 20.87 -4.18 2.56
N GLY A 302 21.43 -3.17 3.21
CA GLY A 302 22.24 -2.15 2.56
C GLY A 302 21.43 -1.21 1.65
N LEU A 303 20.12 -1.10 1.87
CA LEU A 303 19.23 -0.19 1.16
C LEU A 303 18.84 0.98 2.06
N VAL A 304 18.67 2.14 1.45
CA VAL A 304 18.22 3.37 2.12
C VAL A 304 17.21 4.09 1.24
N TYR A 305 16.44 4.98 1.84
CA TYR A 305 15.51 5.83 1.11
C TYR A 305 16.20 7.06 0.52
N HIS A 306 15.80 7.45 -0.68
CA HIS A 306 16.24 8.73 -1.24
C HIS A 306 15.73 9.93 -0.40
N ASP A 307 14.48 9.87 0.06
CA ASP A 307 13.86 10.78 1.02
C ASP A 307 12.69 10.06 1.71
N VAL A 308 12.79 9.83 3.03
CA VAL A 308 11.64 9.36 3.82
C VAL A 308 10.68 10.53 4.00
N SER A 309 9.40 10.31 3.71
CA SER A 309 8.37 11.35 3.80
C SER A 309 7.04 10.80 4.32
N PRO A 310 6.07 11.65 4.69
CA PRO A 310 4.76 11.17 5.14
C PRO A 310 4.06 10.25 4.12
N THR A 311 4.35 10.37 2.82
CA THR A 311 3.78 9.49 1.79
C THR A 311 4.45 8.12 1.70
N THR A 312 5.67 8.00 2.24
CA THR A 312 6.43 6.75 2.39
C THR A 312 5.81 5.85 3.46
N LEU A 313 5.18 6.45 4.47
CA LEU A 313 4.57 5.77 5.60
C LEU A 313 3.09 5.49 5.29
N ARG A 314 2.73 4.22 5.18
CA ARG A 314 1.41 3.77 4.70
C ARG A 314 0.79 2.76 5.65
N CYS A 315 -0.51 2.52 5.49
CA CYS A 315 -1.22 1.46 6.20
C CYS A 315 -1.83 0.47 5.20
N SER A 316 -1.56 -0.82 5.39
CA SER A 316 -2.11 -1.90 4.60
C SER A 316 -3.63 -1.95 4.71
N TYR A 317 -4.34 -2.00 3.58
CA TYR A 317 -5.80 -2.07 3.57
C TYR A 317 -6.32 -3.39 4.17
N SER A 318 -5.75 -4.51 3.74
CA SER A 318 -6.18 -5.86 4.15
C SER A 318 -5.74 -6.20 5.57
N GLU A 319 -4.47 -5.95 5.89
CA GLU A 319 -3.83 -6.45 7.12
C GLU A 319 -3.79 -5.41 8.25
N ARG A 320 -4.24 -4.17 8.01
CA ARG A 320 -4.33 -3.08 9.01
C ARG A 320 -3.02 -2.90 9.81
N ARG A 321 -1.91 -2.89 9.09
CA ARG A 321 -0.54 -2.75 9.61
C ARG A 321 0.18 -1.57 8.96
N GLY A 322 1.13 -0.99 9.67
CA GLY A 322 2.04 0.02 9.12
C GLY A 322 2.99 -0.62 8.11
N VAL A 323 3.20 0.03 6.98
CA VAL A 323 4.06 -0.44 5.89
C VAL A 323 4.81 0.73 5.25
N LEU A 324 6.06 0.50 4.88
CA LEU A 324 6.79 1.38 3.99
C LEU A 324 6.36 1.12 2.54
N ASP A 325 6.26 2.17 1.74
CA ASP A 325 5.81 2.09 0.35
C ASP A 325 6.74 1.30 -0.58
N GLY A 326 7.99 1.05 -0.17
CA GLY A 326 9.07 0.47 -0.98
C GLY A 326 9.52 1.30 -2.20
N LEU A 327 8.95 2.48 -2.41
CA LEU A 327 9.24 3.34 -3.56
C LEU A 327 10.35 4.33 -3.21
N GLY A 328 11.39 4.40 -4.05
CA GLY A 328 12.54 5.29 -3.79
C GLY A 328 13.64 4.68 -2.92
N LEU A 329 13.60 3.36 -2.69
CA LEU A 329 14.72 2.59 -2.16
C LEU A 329 15.89 2.55 -3.16
N VAL A 330 17.08 2.81 -2.65
CA VAL A 330 18.34 2.82 -3.40
C VAL A 330 19.44 2.10 -2.62
N PRO A 331 20.41 1.46 -3.31
CA PRO A 331 21.59 0.92 -2.64
C PRO A 331 22.35 2.04 -1.93
N ARG A 332 22.83 1.77 -0.71
CA ARG A 332 23.63 2.72 0.10
C ARG A 332 24.79 3.31 -0.70
N SER A 333 25.45 2.50 -1.52
CA SER A 333 26.58 2.90 -2.37
C SER A 333 26.24 3.96 -3.43
N ARG A 334 24.97 4.08 -3.83
CA ARG A 334 24.52 5.02 -4.87
C ARG A 334 24.09 6.38 -4.30
N VAL A 335 24.03 6.54 -2.98
CA VAL A 335 23.65 7.80 -2.34
C VAL A 335 24.89 8.71 -2.21
N GLY A 336 25.20 9.43 -3.29
CA GLY A 336 26.22 10.48 -3.28
C GLY A 336 25.71 11.76 -2.60
N ARG A 337 25.59 11.79 -1.27
CA ARG A 337 25.09 12.97 -0.53
C ARG A 337 26.16 14.02 -0.17
N PHE A 338 27.20 14.16 -0.99
CA PHE A 338 28.13 15.30 -0.93
C PHE A 338 27.49 16.67 -1.24
N HIS A 339 26.24 16.72 -1.70
CA HIS A 339 25.55 17.95 -2.11
C HIS A 339 24.44 18.44 -1.17
N VAL A 340 24.03 17.66 -0.15
CA VAL A 340 22.99 18.07 0.81
C VAL A 340 23.58 18.53 2.14
N ILE A 341 24.79 18.08 2.47
CA ILE A 341 25.52 18.53 3.66
C ILE A 341 26.34 19.75 3.24
N GLY A 342 25.91 20.93 3.68
CA GLY A 342 26.63 22.19 3.46
C GLY A 342 27.96 22.22 4.21
N ASN A 343 28.96 21.51 3.71
CA ASN A 343 30.35 21.66 4.15
C ASN A 343 31.28 21.51 2.94
N LYS A 344 31.50 22.62 2.23
CA LYS A 344 32.50 22.68 1.16
C LYS A 344 33.91 22.96 1.65
N ASP A 345 34.12 23.27 2.92
CA ASP A 345 35.42 23.66 3.43
C ASP A 345 35.64 23.11 4.83
N ASN A 346 36.06 21.85 4.97
CA ASN A 346 36.97 21.46 6.05
C ASN A 346 37.67 20.14 5.73
N LYS A 347 39.00 20.19 5.80
CA LYS A 347 39.93 19.08 5.55
C LYS A 347 40.22 18.25 6.82
N ASP A 348 39.36 18.33 7.83
CA ASP A 348 39.44 17.47 9.00
C ASP A 348 38.29 16.47 8.94
N GLN A 349 38.64 15.22 8.62
CA GLN A 349 37.74 14.08 8.72
C GLN A 349 37.61 13.71 10.20
N THR A 350 36.55 14.16 10.86
CA THR A 350 36.10 13.60 12.15
C THR A 350 34.97 12.58 11.93
N GLU A 351 34.81 11.70 12.91
CA GLU A 351 33.85 10.58 12.96
C GLU A 351 32.35 11.00 12.91
N ASP A 352 32.04 12.30 12.87
CA ASP A 352 30.69 12.88 12.91
C ASP A 352 29.99 12.95 11.53
N GLN A 353 30.33 12.07 10.58
CA GLN A 353 29.69 12.08 9.26
C GLN A 353 28.31 11.42 9.30
N GLU A 354 27.28 12.24 9.02
CA GLU A 354 25.89 11.82 8.76
C GLU A 354 25.84 10.65 7.77
N SER A 355 25.48 9.46 8.26
CA SER A 355 25.28 8.26 7.42
C SER A 355 23.94 8.33 6.70
N ALA A 356 23.78 7.55 5.62
CA ALA A 356 22.52 7.51 4.89
C ALA A 356 21.39 6.92 5.77
N GLU A 357 21.72 5.94 6.60
CA GLU A 357 20.83 5.33 7.58
C GLU A 357 20.41 6.31 8.67
N SER A 358 21.37 7.02 9.27
CA SER A 358 21.05 8.00 10.32
C SER A 358 20.20 9.13 9.76
N TYR A 359 20.45 9.57 8.52
CA TYR A 359 19.61 10.54 7.85
C TYR A 359 18.19 10.01 7.59
N ASP A 360 18.03 8.73 7.20
CA ASP A 360 16.72 8.12 7.07
C ASP A 360 15.96 8.12 8.41
N VAL A 361 16.64 7.87 9.54
CA VAL A 361 16.07 7.98 10.90
C VAL A 361 15.58 9.40 11.19
N LEU A 362 16.39 10.42 10.89
CA LEU A 362 15.98 11.83 11.02
C LEU A 362 14.75 12.13 10.16
N ARG A 363 14.77 11.73 8.88
CA ARG A 363 13.65 11.98 7.95
C ARG A 363 12.40 11.21 8.36
N PHE A 364 12.56 10.02 8.93
CA PHE A 364 11.47 9.26 9.53
C PHE A 364 10.84 10.02 10.70
N GLY A 365 11.64 10.54 11.64
CA GLY A 365 11.15 11.38 12.74
C GLY A 365 10.42 12.64 12.28
N ILE A 366 10.99 13.37 11.31
CA ILE A 366 10.34 14.54 10.70
C ILE A 366 9.02 14.14 9.99
N ALA A 367 8.98 12.99 9.30
CA ALA A 367 7.77 12.50 8.68
C ALA A 367 6.67 12.18 9.71
N VAL A 368 7.02 11.52 10.83
CA VAL A 368 6.11 11.26 11.96
C VAL A 368 5.57 12.57 12.54
N PHE A 369 6.42 13.57 12.75
CA PHE A 369 5.98 14.90 13.19
C PHE A 369 4.94 15.51 12.24
N PHE A 370 5.17 15.47 10.92
CA PHE A 370 4.20 15.99 9.94
C PHE A 370 2.91 15.18 9.87
N ILE A 371 2.95 13.88 10.15
CA ILE A 371 1.75 13.03 10.31
C ILE A 371 0.93 13.52 11.51
N LEU A 372 1.55 13.69 12.68
CA LEU A 372 0.87 14.17 13.89
C LEU A 372 0.34 15.61 13.72
N LEU A 373 1.14 16.49 13.13
CA LEU A 373 0.75 17.86 12.81
C LEU A 373 -0.52 17.89 11.94
N ASN A 374 -0.56 17.07 10.89
CA ASN A 374 -1.73 17.01 10.00
C ASN A 374 -2.95 16.38 10.68
N GLY A 375 -2.74 15.32 11.46
CA GLY A 375 -3.82 14.62 12.14
C GLY A 375 -4.48 15.42 13.26
N ARG A 376 -3.68 16.15 14.04
CA ARG A 376 -4.13 16.77 15.30
C ARG A 376 -4.20 18.29 15.27
N ASN A 377 -3.38 18.96 14.46
CA ASN A 377 -3.43 20.42 14.33
C ASN A 377 -4.22 20.83 13.09
N SER A 378 -3.88 20.33 11.89
CA SER A 378 -4.52 20.74 10.63
C SER A 378 -6.04 20.54 10.59
N ASN A 379 -6.55 19.55 11.32
CA ASN A 379 -7.98 19.23 11.43
C ASN A 379 -8.75 20.13 12.43
N LEU A 380 -8.06 20.94 13.24
CA LEU A 380 -8.71 21.88 14.16
C LEU A 380 -9.29 23.10 13.41
N PRO A 381 -10.39 23.69 13.92
CA PRO A 381 -10.87 24.98 13.44
C PRO A 381 -9.78 26.05 13.41
N GLY A 382 -9.83 26.96 12.44
CA GLY A 382 -8.77 27.97 12.24
C GLY A 382 -8.57 28.96 13.39
N GLU A 383 -9.43 28.97 14.41
CA GLU A 383 -9.27 29.78 15.62
C GLU A 383 -8.46 29.06 16.71
N THR A 384 -8.53 27.72 16.75
CA THR A 384 -7.88 26.89 17.77
C THR A 384 -6.61 26.21 17.27
N ARG A 385 -6.41 26.14 15.95
CA ARG A 385 -5.21 25.59 15.33
C ARG A 385 -4.00 26.51 15.48
N ASP A 386 -2.83 25.92 15.75
CA ASP A 386 -1.56 26.64 15.72
C ASP A 386 -1.13 26.97 14.28
N LYS A 387 -1.32 28.23 13.88
CA LYS A 387 -1.02 28.75 12.54
C LYS A 387 0.47 28.87 12.24
N LYS A 388 1.36 28.76 13.24
CA LYS A 388 2.81 28.88 12.99
C LYS A 388 3.32 27.79 12.03
N PHE A 389 2.66 26.64 12.05
CA PHE A 389 2.98 25.50 11.20
C PHE A 389 2.38 25.56 9.79
N ASP A 390 1.51 26.53 9.47
CA ASP A 390 0.91 26.64 8.12
C ASP A 390 1.98 26.89 7.03
N THR A 391 3.14 27.46 7.42
CA THR A 391 4.27 27.72 6.51
C THR A 391 5.28 26.57 6.44
N TRP A 392 5.18 25.60 7.35
CA TRP A 392 6.13 24.50 7.45
C TRP A 392 5.89 23.47 6.34
N LYS A 393 6.96 22.98 5.75
CA LYS A 393 6.91 21.97 4.69
C LYS A 393 7.93 20.88 4.96
N HIS A 394 7.48 19.63 4.95
CA HIS A 394 8.32 18.44 5.15
C HIS A 394 9.63 18.46 4.33
N LYS A 395 9.57 18.93 3.08
CA LYS A 395 10.73 18.98 2.18
C LYS A 395 11.84 19.94 2.62
N THR A 396 11.50 21.00 3.37
CA THR A 396 12.43 22.05 3.78
C THR A 396 12.72 22.04 5.27
N THR A 397 11.92 21.32 6.06
CA THR A 397 12.13 21.16 7.49
C THR A 397 13.19 20.09 7.74
N SER A 398 14.30 20.48 8.36
CA SER A 398 15.41 19.60 8.75
C SER A 398 15.52 19.38 10.26
N ARG A 399 14.76 20.13 11.07
CA ARG A 399 14.75 20.04 12.53
C ARG A 399 13.35 20.24 13.09
N LEU A 400 13.13 19.71 14.30
CA LEU A 400 11.90 19.93 15.06
C LEU A 400 11.77 21.39 15.52
N PRO A 401 10.56 21.86 15.90
CA PRO A 401 10.41 23.17 16.51
C PRO A 401 11.17 23.27 17.84
N ASP A 402 11.70 24.45 18.16
CA ASP A 402 12.48 24.69 19.38
C ASP A 402 11.64 24.49 20.67
N VAL A 403 10.30 24.52 20.55
CA VAL A 403 9.35 24.34 21.64
C VAL A 403 8.33 23.27 21.27
N GLN A 404 8.08 22.36 22.20
CA GLN A 404 7.06 21.31 22.08
C GLN A 404 5.69 21.90 21.72
N PRO A 405 5.04 21.44 20.64
CA PRO A 405 3.69 21.86 20.29
C PRO A 405 2.65 21.26 21.24
N GLY A 406 1.61 22.02 21.59
CA GLY A 406 0.57 21.55 22.52
C GLY A 406 -0.33 20.41 22.02
N PHE A 407 -0.16 19.93 20.78
CA PHE A 407 -0.85 18.76 20.23
C PHE A 407 -0.02 17.46 20.30
N ILE A 408 1.17 17.53 20.91
CA ILE A 408 2.12 16.43 21.12
C ILE A 408 2.33 16.28 22.63
N THR A 409 2.17 15.07 23.18
CA THR A 409 2.43 14.81 24.60
C THR A 409 3.93 14.79 24.92
N ASP A 410 4.29 14.77 26.20
CA ASP A 410 5.69 14.81 26.62
C ASP A 410 6.45 13.56 26.15
N GLU A 411 5.83 12.38 26.25
CA GLU A 411 6.43 11.11 25.82
C GLU A 411 6.57 11.03 24.29
N GLU A 412 5.57 11.53 23.56
CA GLU A 412 5.61 11.63 22.10
C GLU A 412 6.69 12.61 21.63
N TRP A 413 6.89 13.71 22.38
CA TRP A 413 7.91 14.69 22.10
C TRP A 413 9.31 14.13 22.35
N GLU A 414 9.52 13.41 23.46
CA GLU A 414 10.78 12.72 23.75
C GLU A 414 11.16 11.74 22.64
N MET A 415 10.20 10.94 22.15
CA MET A 415 10.38 10.03 21.02
C MET A 415 10.83 10.78 19.75
N LEU A 416 10.18 11.90 19.43
CA LEU A 416 10.54 12.73 18.28
C LEU A 416 11.92 13.36 18.44
N GLN A 417 12.26 13.85 19.63
CA GLN A 417 13.59 14.41 19.93
C GLN A 417 14.70 13.37 19.75
N GLY A 418 14.47 12.14 20.22
CA GLY A 418 15.41 11.05 20.01
C GLY A 418 15.61 10.70 18.53
N LEU A 419 14.54 10.64 17.73
CA LEU A 419 14.66 10.41 16.28
C LEU A 419 15.34 11.56 15.53
N CYS A 420 15.11 12.79 15.98
CA CYS A 420 15.55 14.01 15.31
C CYS A 420 16.74 14.70 16.00
N ALA A 421 17.55 13.95 16.76
CA ALA A 421 18.72 14.50 17.43
C ALA A 421 19.67 15.15 16.41
N GLU A 422 20.23 16.32 16.78
CA GLU A 422 21.09 17.10 15.87
C GLU A 422 22.34 16.29 15.50
N ASN A 423 22.94 15.63 16.48
CA ASN A 423 24.06 14.72 16.28
C ASN A 423 23.56 13.35 15.77
N PRO A 424 24.04 12.87 14.61
CA PRO A 424 23.66 11.57 14.06
C PRO A 424 23.89 10.38 14.99
N ALA A 425 24.90 10.45 15.86
CA ALA A 425 25.24 9.38 16.81
C ALA A 425 24.28 9.30 18.00
N ASP A 426 23.61 10.41 18.34
CA ASP A 426 22.66 10.49 19.46
C ASP A 426 21.24 10.09 19.05
N ARG A 427 21.01 9.77 17.77
CA ARG A 427 19.68 9.40 17.28
C ARG A 427 19.29 8.01 17.77
N THR A 428 18.05 7.88 18.22
CA THR A 428 17.49 6.60 18.67
C THR A 428 17.59 5.58 17.56
N LYS A 429 18.13 4.39 17.87
CA LYS A 429 18.23 3.30 16.92
C LYS A 429 16.85 2.74 16.57
N LEU A 430 16.64 2.30 15.34
CA LEU A 430 15.34 1.82 14.87
C LEU A 430 14.80 0.62 15.67
N GLU A 431 15.70 -0.18 16.24
CA GLU A 431 15.37 -1.32 17.11
C GLU A 431 14.58 -0.85 18.34
N ASP A 432 15.08 0.19 19.00
CA ASP A 432 14.45 0.81 20.18
C ASP A 432 13.20 1.62 19.81
N VAL A 433 13.19 2.24 18.63
CA VAL A 433 12.06 3.06 18.13
C VAL A 433 10.80 2.21 18.06
N SER A 434 10.88 1.01 17.48
CA SER A 434 9.72 0.14 17.32
C SER A 434 9.06 -0.20 18.66
N PHE A 435 9.86 -0.44 19.70
CA PHE A 435 9.41 -0.75 21.04
C PHE A 435 8.80 0.47 21.73
N LYS A 436 9.52 1.60 21.74
CA LYS A 436 9.03 2.85 22.35
C LYS A 436 7.70 3.30 21.74
N MET A 437 7.53 3.12 20.43
CA MET A 437 6.27 3.43 19.75
C MET A 437 5.13 2.47 20.13
N LYS A 438 5.39 1.17 20.35
CA LYS A 438 4.35 0.29 20.91
C LYS A 438 3.92 0.73 22.31
N LEU A 439 4.88 1.19 23.12
CA LEU A 439 4.58 1.68 24.45
C LEU A 439 3.70 2.94 24.39
N LEU A 440 3.89 3.83 23.41
CA LEU A 440 3.00 4.98 23.18
C LEU A 440 1.58 4.59 22.70
N ASP A 441 1.41 3.38 22.16
CA ASP A 441 0.13 2.84 21.70
C ASP A 441 -0.74 2.32 22.86
N GLY A 442 -0.08 1.81 23.92
CA GLY A 442 -0.73 1.39 25.15
C GLY A 442 -1.28 2.60 25.89
N ASP A 443 -2.60 2.63 26.06
CA ASP A 443 -3.35 3.64 26.81
C ASP A 443 -2.57 4.03 28.08
N GLY A 444 -2.02 5.25 28.09
CA GLY A 444 -1.24 5.80 29.22
C GLY A 444 -2.03 5.83 30.54
N SER A 445 -3.32 5.50 30.49
CA SER A 445 -4.23 5.35 31.62
C SER A 445 -3.87 4.25 32.63
N GLN A 446 -2.94 3.34 32.33
CA GLN A 446 -2.52 2.29 33.28
C GLN A 446 -1.18 2.56 33.99
N ARG A 447 -0.34 3.48 33.50
CA ARG A 447 1.03 3.64 34.03
C ARG A 447 1.13 4.52 35.28
N ASP A 448 0.10 5.31 35.60
CA ASP A 448 0.05 6.11 36.83
C ASP A 448 -0.69 5.42 37.98
N VAL A 449 -1.28 4.23 37.77
CA VAL A 449 -2.14 3.61 38.79
C VAL A 449 -1.37 2.72 39.76
N ASP A 450 -0.17 2.20 39.46
CA ASP A 450 0.36 1.10 40.30
C ASP A 450 1.85 1.06 40.65
N LYS A 451 2.44 2.21 40.97
CA LYS A 451 3.62 2.23 41.87
C LYS A 451 3.27 1.84 43.32
N SER A 452 2.00 1.56 43.63
CA SER A 452 1.49 1.18 44.94
C SER A 452 1.38 -0.33 45.18
N HIS A 453 1.26 -1.15 44.13
CA HIS A 453 1.15 -2.59 44.28
C HIS A 453 2.54 -3.23 44.41
N ILE A 454 2.74 -3.91 45.54
CA ILE A 454 3.95 -4.68 45.83
C ILE A 454 3.59 -6.15 45.70
N VAL A 455 4.33 -6.86 44.83
CA VAL A 455 4.27 -8.31 44.71
C VAL A 455 5.29 -8.87 45.71
N ALA A 456 4.79 -9.54 46.75
CA ALA A 456 5.63 -10.06 47.83
C ALA A 456 6.44 -11.31 47.42
N ASP A 457 5.94 -12.06 46.44
CA ASP A 457 6.57 -13.27 45.93
C ASP A 457 6.16 -13.50 44.47
N ILE A 458 7.13 -13.37 43.57
CA ILE A 458 6.95 -13.55 42.13
C ILE A 458 6.60 -14.99 41.75
N SER A 459 6.99 -15.97 42.58
CA SER A 459 6.74 -17.40 42.33
C SER A 459 5.25 -17.73 42.30
N ASN A 460 4.44 -16.92 42.99
CA ASN A 460 2.98 -17.05 43.04
C ASN A 460 2.26 -16.15 42.03
N TYR A 461 3.00 -15.37 41.22
CA TYR A 461 2.42 -14.46 40.25
C TYR A 461 1.90 -15.25 39.04
N VAL A 462 0.60 -15.13 38.76
CA VAL A 462 -0.07 -15.85 37.67
C VAL A 462 -0.19 -14.93 36.46
N ILE A 463 0.38 -15.36 35.34
CA ILE A 463 0.23 -14.71 34.04
C ILE A 463 -1.18 -15.03 33.53
N GLN A 464 -2.10 -14.06 33.58
CA GLN A 464 -3.50 -14.28 33.20
C GLN A 464 -3.67 -14.81 31.76
N SER A 465 -2.79 -14.42 30.84
CA SER A 465 -2.83 -14.86 29.44
C SER A 465 -2.37 -16.30 29.21
N PHE A 466 -1.53 -16.82 30.10
CA PHE A 466 -1.01 -18.19 30.05
C PHE A 466 -1.77 -19.13 31.00
N ASN A 467 -2.42 -18.57 32.02
CA ASN A 467 -3.12 -19.31 33.09
C ASN A 467 -2.17 -20.24 33.89
N GLY A 468 -0.94 -19.77 34.10
CA GLY A 468 0.12 -20.41 34.89
C GLY A 468 1.09 -19.36 35.47
N THR A 469 2.06 -19.80 36.26
CA THR A 469 3.09 -18.91 36.82
C THR A 469 4.19 -18.61 35.80
N ILE A 470 5.04 -17.63 36.11
CA ILE A 470 6.22 -17.33 35.27
C ILE A 470 7.21 -18.52 35.28
N SER A 471 7.32 -19.27 36.39
CA SER A 471 8.14 -20.49 36.44
C SER A 471 7.58 -21.55 35.50
N ASP A 472 6.27 -21.81 35.56
CA ASP A 472 5.61 -22.80 34.69
C ASP A 472 5.86 -22.47 33.21
N LEU A 473 5.84 -21.19 32.84
CA LEU A 473 6.11 -20.73 31.48
C LEU A 473 7.57 -20.98 31.05
N LEU A 474 8.54 -20.70 31.92
CA LEU A 474 9.96 -20.92 31.64
C LEU A 474 10.32 -22.41 31.61
N ASP A 475 9.67 -23.21 32.45
CA ASP A 475 9.80 -24.66 32.47
C ASP A 475 9.25 -25.28 31.19
N GLU A 476 8.08 -24.83 30.71
CA GLU A 476 7.51 -25.26 29.42
C GLU A 476 8.44 -24.92 28.24
N LEU A 477 9.07 -23.73 28.25
CA LEU A 477 10.08 -23.38 27.24
C LEU A 477 11.32 -24.29 27.27
N ALA A 478 11.76 -24.69 28.46
CA ALA A 478 12.90 -25.59 28.62
C ALA A 478 12.56 -27.03 28.23
N GLU A 479 11.37 -27.51 28.59
CA GLU A 479 10.98 -28.91 28.35
C GLU A 479 10.52 -29.14 26.90
N ASP A 480 9.72 -28.24 26.35
CA ASP A 480 9.06 -28.46 25.06
C ASP A 480 9.78 -27.81 23.87
N HIS A 481 10.59 -26.76 24.10
CA HIS A 481 11.15 -25.95 23.02
C HIS A 481 12.69 -25.80 23.05
N GLU A 482 13.39 -26.34 24.05
CA GLU A 482 14.86 -26.16 24.18
C GLU A 482 15.66 -26.77 23.01
N GLU A 483 15.16 -27.85 22.40
CA GLU A 483 15.76 -28.47 21.21
C GLU A 483 15.59 -27.62 19.94
N GLU A 484 14.63 -26.69 19.92
CA GLU A 484 14.33 -25.79 18.80
C GLU A 484 15.14 -24.48 18.86
N PHE A 485 15.80 -24.20 19.99
CA PHE A 485 16.54 -22.95 20.19
C PHE A 485 17.78 -22.84 19.31
N THR A 486 17.89 -21.73 18.58
CA THR A 486 19.17 -21.27 18.04
C THR A 486 20.14 -20.87 19.17
N PRO A 487 21.45 -20.76 18.92
CA PRO A 487 22.41 -20.26 19.91
C PRO A 487 22.01 -18.88 20.49
N GLU A 488 21.42 -18.03 19.64
CA GLU A 488 20.92 -16.71 20.02
C GLU A 488 19.63 -16.79 20.85
N ASP A 489 18.73 -17.73 20.57
CA ASP A 489 17.52 -17.95 21.39
C ASP A 489 17.89 -18.43 22.79
N ARG A 490 18.85 -19.36 22.86
CA ARG A 490 19.39 -19.86 24.12
C ARG A 490 20.02 -18.75 24.95
N SER A 491 20.69 -17.80 24.31
CA SER A 491 21.21 -16.60 24.98
C SER A 491 20.08 -15.77 25.60
N VAL A 492 18.98 -15.53 24.87
CA VAL A 492 17.82 -14.80 25.39
C VAL A 492 17.17 -15.56 26.55
N PHE A 493 16.91 -16.85 26.38
CA PHE A 493 16.29 -17.70 27.39
C PHE A 493 17.10 -17.74 28.69
N ASN A 494 18.43 -17.92 28.61
CA ASN A 494 19.32 -17.88 29.77
C ASN A 494 19.23 -16.55 30.52
N ARG A 495 19.08 -15.43 29.81
CA ARG A 495 18.93 -14.10 30.45
C ARG A 495 17.56 -13.94 31.10
N LEU A 496 16.50 -14.47 30.51
CA LEU A 496 15.17 -14.49 31.14
C LEU A 496 15.20 -15.30 32.44
N GLN A 497 15.82 -16.49 32.44
CA GLN A 497 15.99 -17.31 33.64
C GLN A 497 16.82 -16.60 34.72
N ASP A 498 17.89 -15.92 34.33
CA ASP A 498 18.73 -15.16 35.26
C ASP A 498 17.96 -13.99 35.90
N VAL A 499 17.24 -13.20 35.10
CA VAL A 499 16.42 -12.09 35.61
C VAL A 499 15.29 -12.60 36.51
N TYR A 500 14.61 -13.69 36.13
CA TYR A 500 13.60 -14.31 36.99
C TYR A 500 14.19 -14.75 38.34
N SER A 501 15.33 -15.43 38.32
CA SER A 501 16.05 -15.87 39.52
C SER A 501 16.48 -14.69 40.40
N HIS A 502 16.77 -13.53 39.80
CA HIS A 502 17.09 -12.30 40.53
C HIS A 502 15.85 -11.65 41.14
N MET A 503 14.74 -11.61 40.39
CA MET A 503 13.46 -11.11 40.88
C MET A 503 12.96 -11.97 42.07
N GLU A 504 13.09 -13.28 41.99
CA GLU A 504 12.76 -14.20 43.10
C GLU A 504 13.60 -13.91 44.35
N ARG A 505 14.90 -13.66 44.18
CA ARG A 505 15.82 -13.32 45.29
C ARG A 505 15.59 -11.93 45.88
N ALA A 506 15.09 -10.98 45.10
CA ALA A 506 14.82 -9.61 45.54
C ALA A 506 13.63 -9.51 46.52
N GLY A 507 12.72 -10.49 46.49
CA GLY A 507 11.56 -10.54 47.38
C GLY A 507 10.45 -9.57 46.95
N GLU A 508 10.27 -8.47 47.69
CA GLU A 508 9.21 -7.49 47.40
C GLU A 508 9.55 -6.66 46.15
N LEU A 509 8.74 -6.84 45.09
CA LEU A 509 8.90 -6.19 43.79
C LEU A 509 7.74 -5.25 43.47
N TYR A 510 7.99 -4.24 42.65
CA TYR A 510 6.89 -3.44 42.10
C TYR A 510 6.04 -4.27 41.13
N GLY A 511 4.71 -4.17 41.24
CA GLY A 511 3.78 -4.90 40.37
C GLY A 511 4.02 -4.65 38.89
N VAL A 512 4.30 -3.40 38.51
CA VAL A 512 4.64 -3.00 37.13
C VAL A 512 5.87 -3.74 36.62
N LEU A 513 6.91 -3.90 37.45
CA LEU A 513 8.12 -4.64 37.06
C LEU A 513 7.82 -6.12 36.81
N VAL A 514 6.99 -6.73 37.68
CA VAL A 514 6.58 -8.13 37.53
C VAL A 514 5.70 -8.31 36.28
N GLU A 515 4.80 -7.35 36.00
CA GLU A 515 3.96 -7.34 34.81
C GLU A 515 4.79 -7.20 33.52
N ASP A 516 5.70 -6.23 33.46
CA ASP A 516 6.57 -6.01 32.30
C ASP A 516 7.45 -7.23 32.01
N PHE A 517 8.00 -7.86 33.05
CA PHE A 517 8.78 -9.08 32.90
C PHE A 517 7.92 -10.27 32.44
N SER A 518 6.70 -10.40 32.99
CA SER A 518 5.76 -11.45 32.60
C SER A 518 5.35 -11.34 31.13
N LEU A 519 5.09 -10.11 30.66
CA LEU A 519 4.77 -9.84 29.26
C LEU A 519 5.94 -10.18 28.34
N LEU A 520 7.16 -9.83 28.75
CA LEU A 520 8.38 -10.14 28.00
C LEU A 520 8.63 -11.64 27.86
N ALA A 521 8.52 -12.39 28.96
CA ALA A 521 8.67 -13.85 28.96
C ALA A 521 7.58 -14.52 28.12
N TRP A 522 6.33 -14.05 28.26
CA TRP A 522 5.21 -14.53 27.44
C TRP A 522 5.37 -14.21 25.95
N ASP A 523 5.92 -13.05 25.60
CA ASP A 523 6.23 -12.68 24.22
C ASP A 523 7.35 -13.54 23.62
N PHE A 524 8.34 -13.96 24.42
CA PHE A 524 9.36 -14.93 24.00
C PHE A 524 8.75 -16.32 23.80
N PHE A 525 7.87 -16.77 24.71
CA PHE A 525 7.17 -18.05 24.59
C PHE A 525 6.37 -18.16 23.28
N LYS A 526 5.60 -17.13 22.95
CA LYS A 526 4.77 -17.08 21.73
C LYS A 526 5.56 -17.19 20.43
N LYS A 527 6.89 -17.05 20.45
CA LYS A 527 7.75 -17.31 19.30
C LYS A 527 7.72 -18.78 18.88
N PHE A 528 7.52 -19.70 19.82
CA PHE A 528 7.60 -21.15 19.62
C PHE A 528 6.23 -21.85 19.63
N ASP A 529 5.18 -21.19 20.14
CA ASP A 529 3.81 -21.74 20.09
C ASP A 529 3.16 -21.59 18.70
N GLU A 530 3.10 -22.69 17.96
CA GLU A 530 2.50 -22.79 16.62
C GLU A 530 1.01 -22.39 16.59
N ASN A 531 0.26 -22.56 17.68
CA ASN A 531 -1.18 -22.24 17.73
C ASN A 531 -1.46 -20.73 17.84
N MET A 532 -0.47 -19.93 18.25
CA MET A 532 -0.61 -18.49 18.51
C MET A 532 0.09 -17.59 17.47
N SER A 533 0.68 -18.19 16.42
CA SER A 533 1.41 -17.53 15.33
C SER A 533 0.61 -16.49 14.51
N ASN A 534 -0.72 -16.39 14.70
CA ASN A 534 -1.59 -15.44 14.00
C ASN A 534 -1.87 -14.13 14.77
N SER A 535 -1.19 -13.87 15.89
CA SER A 535 -1.38 -12.64 16.66
C SER A 535 -0.65 -11.42 16.05
N SER A 536 -1.10 -10.20 16.37
CA SER A 536 -0.45 -8.96 15.90
C SER A 536 0.99 -8.81 16.38
N VAL A 537 1.31 -9.39 17.54
CA VAL A 537 2.66 -9.44 18.13
C VAL A 537 3.55 -10.42 17.35
N SER A 538 3.02 -11.59 16.98
CA SER A 538 3.72 -12.60 16.16
C SER A 538 4.13 -12.04 14.78
N MET A 539 3.28 -11.23 14.14
CA MET A 539 3.63 -10.57 12.88
C MET A 539 4.75 -9.51 13.00
N GLN A 540 4.89 -8.85 14.16
CA GLN A 540 5.96 -7.88 14.41
C GLN A 540 7.29 -8.59 14.67
N ILE A 541 7.29 -9.71 15.40
CA ILE A 541 8.49 -10.53 15.66
C ILE A 541 8.95 -11.22 14.37
N ALA A 542 8.03 -11.84 13.62
CA ALA A 542 8.32 -12.50 12.33
C ALA A 542 8.87 -11.55 11.24
N SER A 543 8.77 -10.24 11.45
CA SER A 543 9.32 -9.21 10.58
C SER A 543 10.84 -9.05 10.75
N GLN A 544 11.36 -9.27 11.95
CA GLN A 544 12.79 -9.17 12.24
C GLN A 544 13.53 -10.44 11.77
N SER A 545 14.81 -10.28 11.34
CA SER A 545 15.69 -11.43 11.16
C SER A 545 15.83 -12.20 12.49
N VAL A 546 16.19 -13.49 12.47
CA VAL A 546 16.38 -14.26 13.72
C VAL A 546 17.34 -13.54 14.69
N ALA A 547 18.41 -12.93 14.15
CA ALA A 547 19.32 -12.09 14.92
C ALA A 547 18.63 -10.83 15.48
N GLY A 548 17.84 -10.13 14.65
CA GLY A 548 17.07 -8.94 15.07
C GLY A 548 15.99 -9.23 16.12
N GLN A 549 15.35 -10.40 16.07
CA GLN A 549 14.41 -10.87 17.09
C GLN A 549 15.10 -11.04 18.44
N ASN A 550 16.27 -11.67 18.44
CA ASN A 550 17.00 -11.94 19.67
C ASN A 550 17.66 -10.68 20.25
N TYR A 551 18.09 -9.75 19.40
CA TYR A 551 18.54 -8.43 19.83
C TYR A 551 17.40 -7.62 20.46
N HIS A 552 16.18 -7.71 19.91
CA HIS A 552 15.00 -7.07 20.49
C HIS A 552 14.74 -7.53 21.93
N TYR A 553 14.70 -8.85 22.18
CA TYR A 553 14.52 -9.37 23.53
C TYR A 553 15.67 -8.97 24.46
N HIS A 554 16.91 -9.00 23.97
CA HIS A 554 18.07 -8.58 24.76
C HIS A 554 17.98 -7.11 25.21
N HIS A 555 17.53 -6.22 24.34
CA HIS A 555 17.33 -4.81 24.67
C HIS A 555 16.15 -4.59 25.63
N GLN A 556 15.06 -5.35 25.50
CA GLN A 556 13.94 -5.29 26.45
C GLN A 556 14.37 -5.74 27.86
N ILE A 557 15.21 -6.78 27.93
CA ILE A 557 15.80 -7.23 29.20
C ILE A 557 16.70 -6.12 29.78
N ASP A 558 17.57 -5.51 28.96
CA ASP A 558 18.45 -4.42 29.41
C ASP A 558 17.65 -3.21 29.95
N HIS A 559 16.59 -2.82 29.24
CA HIS A 559 15.74 -1.70 29.63
C HIS A 559 14.98 -1.98 30.94
N LEU A 560 14.40 -3.18 31.07
CA LEU A 560 13.68 -3.60 32.27
C LEU A 560 14.58 -3.58 33.51
N VAL A 561 15.82 -4.01 33.35
CA VAL A 561 16.82 -4.03 34.43
C VAL A 561 17.36 -2.63 34.73
N HIS A 562 17.60 -1.80 33.70
CA HIS A 562 18.07 -0.44 33.86
C HIS A 562 17.06 0.44 34.59
N ASP A 563 15.78 0.33 34.27
CA ASP A 563 14.73 1.21 34.81
C ASP A 563 14.24 0.80 36.21
N SER A 564 14.77 -0.30 36.74
CA SER A 564 14.34 -0.91 37.99
C SER A 564 15.42 -0.84 39.06
N PRO A 565 15.34 0.10 40.03
CA PRO A 565 16.31 0.22 41.11
C PRO A 565 16.47 -1.05 41.96
N GLN A 566 15.42 -1.89 42.01
CA GLN A 566 15.40 -3.19 42.71
C GLN A 566 16.30 -4.24 42.04
N LEU A 567 16.67 -4.02 40.77
CA LEU A 567 17.53 -4.89 39.97
C LEU A 567 18.92 -4.29 39.69
N GLN A 568 19.14 -3.01 40.07
CA GLN A 568 20.42 -2.32 39.88
C GLN A 568 21.46 -2.77 40.94
N GLY A 569 22.20 -3.84 40.65
CA GLY A 569 23.35 -4.23 41.48
C GLY A 569 23.96 -5.62 41.29
N MET A 570 23.68 -6.39 40.22
CA MET A 570 24.02 -7.83 40.20
C MET A 570 24.59 -8.33 38.85
N ASP A 571 25.93 -8.29 38.74
CA ASP A 571 26.82 -8.99 37.78
C ASP A 571 26.50 -8.99 36.26
N THR A 572 27.37 -9.61 35.46
CA THR A 572 27.67 -9.43 34.02
C THR A 572 26.52 -9.51 32.99
N VAL A 573 25.27 -9.65 33.41
CA VAL A 573 24.07 -9.81 32.55
C VAL A 573 23.42 -8.46 32.16
N HIS A 574 23.91 -7.36 32.71
CA HIS A 574 23.30 -6.01 32.57
C HIS A 574 23.68 -5.22 31.32
N HIS A 575 24.57 -5.74 30.47
CA HIS A 575 25.01 -5.03 29.27
C HIS A 575 25.24 -6.06 28.16
N TRP A 576 24.18 -6.41 27.43
CA TRP A 576 24.36 -7.20 26.23
C TRP A 576 25.06 -6.33 25.16
N GLN A 577 26.14 -6.84 24.58
CA GLN A 577 26.82 -6.24 23.44
C GLN A 577 26.76 -7.23 22.27
N PRO A 578 26.40 -6.78 21.05
CA PRO A 578 26.52 -7.60 19.87
C PRO A 578 27.98 -8.01 19.66
N THR A 579 28.25 -9.30 19.44
CA THR A 579 29.53 -9.79 18.92
C THR A 579 29.65 -9.61 17.42
#